data_AF-A0A352NS10-F1
#
_entry.id   AF-A0A352NS10-F1
#
_cell.length_a   1.000
_cell.length_b   1.000
_cell.length_c   1.000
_cell.angle_alpha   90.00
_cell.angle_beta   90.00
_cell.angle_gamma   90.00
#
_symmetry.space_group_name_H-M   'P 1'
#
loop_
_entity.id
_entity.type
_entity.pdbx_description
1 polymer ?
#
loop_
_entity_poly.entity_id
_entity_poly.type
_entity_poly.pdbx_seq_one_letter_code
_entity_poly.pdbx_strand_id
1 'polypeptide(L)'
;MMTERVKKLREQSLNAVPRISMERAQIESEVYKKYEGKVSVPVLRALVLRELMSKKKLCINDGELIVGERGEEPAATYTYPELCCHTLKDFDIMNRREKISFKVTDEDKKIQRDTIIPYWEKRSMRHKILNSMTDKWKDCYAAGIFTEFMEQRGPGHKFSKYS
;
A
#
# COMPACT_ATOMS: atom_id res chain seq x y z
N MET A 1 9.46 -35.52 -2.05
CA MET A 1 8.10 -35.59 -1.48
C MET A 1 7.91 -34.37 -0.58
N MET A 2 6.76 -33.68 -0.62
CA MET A 2 6.53 -32.46 0.16
C MET A 2 6.20 -32.80 1.62
N THR A 3 6.85 -32.17 2.60
CA THR A 3 6.61 -32.45 4.02
C THR A 3 5.24 -31.93 4.46
N GLU A 4 4.68 -32.50 5.53
CA GLU A 4 3.40 -32.04 6.09
C GLU A 4 3.42 -30.56 6.48
N ARG A 5 4.54 -30.07 7.03
CA ARG A 5 4.76 -28.65 7.30
C ARG A 5 4.61 -27.79 6.04
N VAL A 6 5.23 -28.20 4.93
CA VAL A 6 5.17 -27.44 3.67
C VAL A 6 3.77 -27.50 3.04
N LYS A 7 3.06 -28.64 3.15
CA LYS A 7 1.65 -28.74 2.72
C LYS A 7 0.78 -27.75 3.47
N LYS A 8 0.86 -27.72 4.81
CA LYS A 8 0.13 -26.79 5.67
C LYS A 8 0.39 -25.32 5.29
N LEU A 9 1.67 -24.91 5.19
CA LEU A 9 2.03 -23.53 4.84
C LEU A 9 1.53 -23.14 3.44
N ARG A 10 1.58 -24.07 2.48
CA ARG A 10 1.04 -23.85 1.13
C ARG A 10 -0.46 -23.62 1.16
N GLU A 11 -1.20 -24.45 1.89
CA GLU A 11 -2.66 -24.29 2.04
C GLU A 11 -3.02 -22.97 2.72
N GLN A 12 -2.30 -22.57 3.78
CA GLN A 12 -2.48 -21.26 4.42
C GLN A 12 -2.27 -20.11 3.42
N SER A 13 -1.24 -20.18 2.59
CA SER A 13 -0.98 -19.15 1.57
C SER A 13 -2.05 -19.10 0.49
N LEU A 14 -2.52 -20.26 0.00
CA LEU A 14 -3.55 -20.34 -1.03
C LEU A 14 -4.93 -19.91 -0.55
N ASN A 15 -5.24 -20.17 0.72
CA ASN A 15 -6.53 -19.85 1.33
C ASN A 15 -6.56 -18.45 1.98
N ALA A 16 -5.42 -17.77 2.10
CA ALA A 16 -5.35 -16.42 2.63
C ALA A 16 -6.18 -15.46 1.76
N VAL A 17 -7.05 -14.68 2.39
CA VAL A 17 -7.92 -13.72 1.70
C VAL A 17 -7.19 -12.39 1.59
N PRO A 18 -6.87 -11.90 0.38
CA PRO A 18 -6.21 -10.61 0.24
C PRO A 18 -7.08 -9.49 0.81
N ARG A 19 -6.47 -8.61 1.59
CA ARG A 19 -7.15 -7.47 2.21
C ARG A 19 -6.29 -6.22 2.19
N ILE A 20 -6.94 -5.06 2.29
CA ILE A 20 -6.25 -3.81 2.53
C ILE A 20 -5.87 -3.73 4.01
N SER A 21 -4.65 -3.27 4.26
CA SER A 21 -4.15 -2.88 5.57
C SER A 21 -3.98 -1.37 5.62
N MET A 22 -4.53 -0.78 6.68
CA MET A 22 -4.45 0.65 6.98
C MET A 22 -3.28 1.00 7.90
N GLU A 23 -2.58 0.01 8.47
CA GLU A 23 -1.51 0.22 9.46
C GLU A 23 -0.42 1.16 8.95
N ARG A 24 0.19 0.84 7.82
CA ARG A 24 1.25 1.68 7.23
C ARG A 24 0.76 3.10 6.92
N ALA A 25 -0.43 3.24 6.36
CA ALA A 25 -0.98 4.54 5.97
C ALA A 25 -1.18 5.45 7.18
N GLN A 26 -1.61 4.89 8.31
CA GLN A 26 -1.73 5.62 9.58
C GLN A 26 -0.36 6.03 10.12
N ILE A 27 0.58 5.08 10.21
CA ILE A 27 1.96 5.35 10.68
C ILE A 27 2.63 6.42 9.83
N GLU A 28 2.56 6.30 8.50
CA GLU A 28 3.14 7.29 7.60
C GLU A 28 2.49 8.66 7.76
N SER A 29 1.15 8.71 7.90
CA SER A 29 0.44 9.97 8.15
C SER A 29 0.88 10.66 9.44
N GLU A 30 1.09 9.92 10.52
CA GLU A 30 1.61 10.46 11.78
C GLU A 30 3.00 11.08 11.62
N VAL A 31 3.90 10.36 10.94
CA VAL A 31 5.27 10.82 10.69
C VAL A 31 5.26 12.08 9.83
N TYR A 32 4.48 12.09 8.75
CA TYR A 32 4.34 13.24 7.86
C TYR A 32 3.81 14.46 8.61
N LYS A 33 2.71 14.32 9.36
CA LYS A 33 2.15 15.41 10.18
C LYS A 33 3.17 16.00 11.16
N LYS A 34 4.07 15.17 11.70
CA LYS A 34 5.05 15.60 12.70
C LYS A 34 6.29 16.27 12.10
N TYR A 35 6.79 15.75 10.98
CA TYR A 35 8.14 16.06 10.46
C TYR A 35 8.18 16.72 9.08
N GLU A 36 7.10 16.71 8.30
CA GLU A 36 7.07 17.37 6.98
C GLU A 36 7.40 18.86 7.12
N GLY A 37 8.27 19.36 6.24
CA GLY A 37 8.77 20.74 6.29
C GLY A 37 9.84 21.02 7.35
N LYS A 38 10.08 20.11 8.31
CA LYS A 38 11.11 20.27 9.37
C LYS A 38 12.40 19.52 9.08
N VAL A 39 12.34 18.51 8.23
CA VAL A 39 13.48 17.69 7.80
C VAL A 39 13.49 17.56 6.28
N SER A 40 14.64 17.17 5.71
CA SER A 40 14.73 16.89 4.29
C SER A 40 13.85 15.69 3.89
N VAL A 41 13.39 15.66 2.63
CA VAL A 41 12.55 14.57 2.13
C VAL A 41 13.18 13.18 2.34
N PRO A 42 14.48 12.95 2.07
CA PRO A 42 15.10 11.65 2.35
C PRO A 42 15.05 11.25 3.84
N VAL A 43 15.27 12.21 4.74
CA VAL A 43 15.18 11.96 6.19
C VAL A 43 13.74 11.67 6.60
N LEU A 44 12.77 12.39 6.04
CA LEU A 44 11.35 12.10 6.28
C LEU A 44 10.99 10.67 5.88
N ARG A 45 11.45 10.20 4.72
CA ARG A 45 11.25 8.80 4.27
C ARG A 45 11.95 7.78 5.15
N ALA A 46 13.16 8.09 5.63
CA ALA A 46 13.87 7.24 6.59
C ALA A 46 13.13 7.14 7.93
N LEU A 47 12.54 8.25 8.41
CA LEU A 47 11.72 8.26 9.63
C LEU A 47 10.45 7.43 9.46
N VAL A 48 9.77 7.48 8.31
CA VAL A 48 8.61 6.62 8.03
C VAL A 48 9.00 5.15 8.11
N LEU A 49 10.11 4.77 7.46
CA LEU A 49 10.59 3.39 7.50
C LEU A 49 10.92 2.95 8.92
N ARG A 50 11.63 3.79 9.69
CA ARG A 50 11.96 3.51 11.09
C ARG A 50 10.70 3.28 11.92
N GLU A 51 9.74 4.21 11.88
CA GLU A 51 8.51 4.11 12.67
C GLU A 51 7.66 2.90 12.26
N LEU A 52 7.59 2.59 10.95
CA LEU A 52 6.91 1.40 10.46
C LEU A 52 7.56 0.13 11.03
N MET A 53 8.89 0.00 10.94
CA MET A 53 9.60 -1.17 11.46
C MET A 53 9.49 -1.29 12.99
N SER A 54 9.39 -0.18 13.71
CA SER A 54 9.25 -0.18 15.18
C SER A 54 7.83 -0.47 15.66
N LYS A 55 6.79 -0.15 14.88
CA LYS A 55 5.39 -0.23 15.31
C LYS A 55 4.57 -1.33 14.66
N LYS A 56 4.96 -1.81 13.47
CA LYS A 56 4.14 -2.77 12.71
C LYS A 56 3.83 -4.01 13.55
N LYS A 57 2.63 -4.55 13.39
CA LYS A 57 2.27 -5.83 13.98
C LYS A 57 3.16 -6.93 13.41
N LEU A 58 3.67 -7.78 14.29
CA LEU A 58 4.42 -8.97 13.90
C LEU A 58 3.44 -10.13 13.69
N CYS A 59 3.52 -10.74 12.52
CA CYS A 59 2.81 -11.98 12.20
C CYS A 59 3.86 -13.08 12.03
N ILE A 60 3.71 -14.13 12.83
CA ILE A 60 4.53 -15.35 12.79
C ILE A 60 3.53 -16.50 12.80
N ASN A 61 3.45 -17.24 11.70
CA ASN A 61 2.49 -18.33 11.54
C ASN A 61 3.08 -19.66 12.03
N ASP A 62 2.21 -20.55 12.50
CA ASP A 62 2.62 -21.86 12.97
C ASP A 62 3.27 -22.70 11.85
N GLY A 63 4.47 -23.21 12.12
CA GLY A 63 5.26 -23.99 11.17
C GLY A 63 6.20 -23.17 10.28
N GLU A 64 6.22 -21.84 10.39
CA GLU A 64 7.20 -21.00 9.68
C GLU A 64 8.63 -21.22 10.21
N LEU A 65 9.59 -21.40 9.30
CA LEU A 65 11.02 -21.41 9.63
C LEU A 65 11.71 -20.10 9.23
N ILE A 66 11.22 -19.46 8.17
CA ILE A 66 11.58 -18.10 7.77
C ILE A 66 10.35 -17.27 8.06
N VAL A 67 10.50 -16.29 8.94
CA VAL A 67 9.40 -15.47 9.45
C VAL A 67 9.45 -14.07 8.85
N GLY A 68 8.29 -13.43 8.82
CA GLY A 68 8.15 -12.05 8.38
C GLY A 68 7.03 -11.92 7.36
N GLU A 69 5.97 -11.24 7.78
CA GLU A 69 4.88 -10.84 6.90
C GLU A 69 4.93 -9.33 6.67
N ARG A 70 4.52 -8.92 5.46
CA ARG A 70 4.44 -7.51 5.10
C ARG A 70 3.45 -6.79 6.00
N GLY A 71 2.22 -7.28 6.11
CA GLY A 71 1.14 -6.71 6.91
C GLY A 71 0.90 -7.44 8.24
N GLU A 72 -0.28 -7.23 8.79
CA GLU A 72 -0.73 -7.75 10.09
C GLU A 72 -1.04 -9.25 10.08
N GLU A 73 -1.28 -9.81 8.91
CA GLU A 73 -1.68 -11.21 8.66
C GLU A 73 -1.39 -11.62 7.19
N PRO A 74 -1.43 -12.92 6.85
CA PRO A 74 -1.20 -13.38 5.49
C PRO A 74 -2.09 -12.67 4.46
N ALA A 75 -1.49 -12.26 3.34
CA ALA A 75 -2.13 -11.51 2.25
C ALA A 75 -2.68 -10.10 2.63
N ALA A 76 -2.45 -9.61 3.85
CA ALA A 76 -2.69 -8.21 4.19
C ALA A 76 -1.70 -7.31 3.43
N THR A 77 -2.26 -6.31 2.74
CA THR A 77 -1.50 -5.46 1.81
C THR A 77 -1.66 -4.01 2.21
N TYR A 78 -0.56 -3.36 2.57
CA TYR A 78 -0.57 -1.94 2.87
C TYR A 78 -1.09 -1.10 1.71
N THR A 79 -1.86 -0.06 2.04
CA THR A 79 -2.11 1.06 1.12
C THR A 79 -0.99 2.12 1.25
N TYR A 80 -0.72 2.81 0.15
CA TYR A 80 0.39 3.76 -0.02
C TYR A 80 -0.18 5.13 -0.41
N PRO A 81 -0.75 5.89 0.54
CA PRO A 81 -1.50 7.10 0.24
C PRO A 81 -0.61 8.24 -0.29
N GLU A 82 0.69 8.19 -0.03
CA GLU A 82 1.69 9.11 -0.58
C GLU A 82 1.89 8.94 -2.09
N LEU A 83 1.62 7.73 -2.61
CA LEU A 83 1.73 7.41 -4.03
C LEU A 83 0.38 7.64 -4.72
N CYS A 84 -0.63 6.90 -4.28
CA CYS A 84 -1.98 6.96 -4.80
C CYS A 84 -2.97 6.93 -3.64
N CYS A 85 -3.61 8.07 -3.38
CA CYS A 85 -4.66 8.16 -2.36
C CYS A 85 -5.99 7.67 -2.95
N HIS A 86 -6.34 6.42 -2.66
CA HIS A 86 -7.59 5.81 -3.11
C HIS A 86 -8.84 6.53 -2.54
N THR A 87 -9.88 6.64 -3.34
CA THR A 87 -11.20 7.10 -2.90
C THR A 87 -11.98 5.99 -2.19
N LEU A 88 -13.08 6.34 -1.51
CA LEU A 88 -13.98 5.32 -0.96
C LEU A 88 -14.61 4.45 -2.05
N LYS A 89 -14.87 5.02 -3.23
CA LYS A 89 -15.35 4.28 -4.40
C LYS A 89 -14.32 3.26 -4.87
N ASP A 90 -13.03 3.59 -4.84
CA ASP A 90 -11.96 2.65 -5.17
C ASP A 90 -11.92 1.50 -4.17
N PHE A 91 -12.08 1.79 -2.88
CA PHE A 91 -12.19 0.78 -1.83
C PHE A 91 -13.39 -0.15 -2.05
N ASP A 92 -14.56 0.40 -2.40
CA ASP A 92 -15.75 -0.39 -2.74
C ASP A 92 -15.52 -1.28 -3.96
N ILE A 93 -14.87 -0.75 -5.01
CA ILE A 93 -14.52 -1.51 -6.22
C ILE A 93 -13.53 -2.63 -5.89
N MET A 94 -12.48 -2.36 -5.12
CA MET A 94 -11.49 -3.37 -4.71
C MET A 94 -12.11 -4.50 -3.88
N ASN A 95 -13.09 -4.19 -3.03
CA ASN A 95 -13.77 -5.18 -2.20
C ASN A 95 -14.68 -6.12 -2.99
N ARG A 96 -15.34 -5.60 -4.06
CA ARG A 96 -16.35 -6.32 -4.83
C ARG A 96 -15.88 -6.92 -6.15
N ARG A 97 -14.75 -6.46 -6.70
CA ARG A 97 -14.27 -6.93 -8.02
C ARG A 97 -13.98 -8.43 -7.98
N GLU A 98 -14.34 -9.13 -9.06
CA GLU A 98 -14.16 -10.58 -9.16
C GLU A 98 -12.67 -10.97 -9.17
N LYS A 99 -11.86 -10.22 -9.93
CA LYS A 99 -10.44 -10.51 -10.11
C LYS A 99 -9.58 -9.65 -9.19
N ILE A 100 -8.64 -10.29 -8.49
CA ILE A 100 -7.65 -9.62 -7.63
C ILE A 100 -8.34 -8.73 -6.59
N SER A 101 -9.42 -9.20 -5.93
CA SER A 101 -10.08 -8.40 -4.89
C SER A 101 -9.18 -8.22 -3.68
N PHE A 102 -9.37 -7.10 -2.98
CA PHE A 102 -8.86 -6.89 -1.64
C PHE A 102 -10.03 -6.57 -0.74
N LYS A 103 -10.22 -7.36 0.31
CA LYS A 103 -11.26 -7.09 1.30
C LYS A 103 -10.98 -5.79 2.05
N VAL A 104 -12.05 -5.04 2.26
CA VAL A 104 -12.03 -3.75 2.95
C VAL A 104 -13.17 -3.75 3.95
N THR A 105 -12.84 -3.54 5.22
CA THR A 105 -13.82 -3.44 6.31
C THR A 105 -14.40 -2.04 6.40
N ASP A 106 -15.51 -1.87 7.12
CA ASP A 106 -16.08 -0.55 7.37
C ASP A 106 -15.14 0.34 8.20
N GLU A 107 -14.35 -0.26 9.10
CA GLU A 107 -13.32 0.46 9.85
C GLU A 107 -12.20 0.97 8.92
N ASP A 108 -11.75 0.15 7.96
CA ASP A 108 -10.76 0.59 6.97
C ASP A 108 -11.28 1.80 6.17
N LYS A 109 -12.57 1.77 5.77
CA LYS A 109 -13.22 2.89 5.06
C LYS A 109 -13.34 4.13 5.95
N LYS A 110 -13.62 3.95 7.24
CA LYS A 110 -13.68 5.05 8.22
C LYS A 110 -12.32 5.72 8.38
N ILE A 111 -11.25 4.95 8.60
CA ILE A 111 -9.88 5.45 8.65
C ILE A 111 -9.53 6.19 7.35
N GLN A 112 -9.87 5.61 6.20
CA GLN A 112 -9.61 6.22 4.90
C GLN A 112 -10.32 7.57 4.74
N ARG A 113 -11.61 7.65 5.10
CA ARG A 113 -12.43 8.86 5.02
C ARG A 113 -11.96 9.95 5.97
N ASP A 114 -11.75 9.59 7.23
CA ASP A 114 -11.62 10.57 8.31
C ASP A 114 -10.17 11.01 8.52
N THR A 115 -9.21 10.15 8.19
CA THR A 115 -7.78 10.40 8.45
C THR A 115 -6.94 10.53 7.18
N ILE A 116 -7.10 9.61 6.23
CA ILE A 116 -6.16 9.48 5.11
C ILE A 116 -6.49 10.46 3.98
N ILE A 117 -7.72 10.41 3.43
CA ILE A 117 -8.15 11.26 2.30
C ILE A 117 -7.92 12.75 2.60
N PRO A 118 -8.33 13.31 3.77
CA PRO A 118 -8.17 14.74 4.05
C PRO A 118 -6.71 15.20 4.03
N TYR A 119 -5.77 14.31 4.36
CA TYR A 119 -4.35 14.64 4.37
C TYR A 119 -3.68 14.38 3.01
N TRP A 120 -4.04 13.30 2.31
CA TRP A 120 -3.25 12.77 1.20
C TRP A 120 -3.81 13.00 -0.20
N GLU A 121 -5.12 13.26 -0.36
CA GLU A 121 -5.76 13.37 -1.68
C GLU A 121 -4.96 14.29 -2.63
N LYS A 122 -4.73 15.53 -2.19
CA LYS A 122 -4.01 16.56 -2.97
C LYS A 122 -2.48 16.48 -2.82
N ARG A 123 -1.97 15.59 -1.96
CA ARG A 123 -0.53 15.46 -1.66
C ARG A 123 0.12 14.26 -2.33
N SER A 124 -0.69 13.28 -2.75
CA SER A 124 -0.24 12.05 -3.41
C SER A 124 0.56 12.35 -4.68
N MET A 125 1.52 11.47 -4.99
CA MET A 125 2.33 11.56 -6.21
C MET A 125 1.45 11.57 -7.45
N ARG A 126 0.43 10.71 -7.50
CA ARG A 126 -0.56 10.67 -8.59
C ARG A 126 -1.20 12.03 -8.84
N HIS A 127 -1.70 12.68 -7.78
CA HIS A 127 -2.35 13.98 -7.89
C HIS A 127 -1.40 15.03 -8.47
N LYS A 128 -0.15 15.06 -7.98
CA LYS A 128 0.87 16.00 -8.47
C LYS A 128 1.22 15.76 -9.94
N ILE A 129 1.42 14.51 -10.35
CA ILE A 129 1.72 14.15 -11.73
C ILE A 129 0.58 14.60 -12.64
N LEU A 130 -0.65 14.16 -12.37
CA LEU A 130 -1.80 14.45 -13.22
C LEU A 130 -2.09 15.97 -13.32
N ASN A 131 -1.91 16.72 -12.23
CA ASN A 131 -2.08 18.17 -12.27
C ASN A 131 -1.00 18.90 -13.06
N SER A 132 0.20 18.32 -13.18
CA SER A 132 1.30 18.91 -13.95
C SER A 132 1.20 18.64 -15.46
N MET A 133 0.30 17.76 -15.90
CA MET A 133 0.13 17.40 -17.31
C MET A 133 -0.78 18.36 -18.06
N THR A 134 -0.56 18.48 -19.36
CA THR A 134 -1.40 19.26 -20.28
C THR A 134 -2.75 18.59 -20.50
N ASP A 135 -3.76 19.35 -20.92
CA ASP A 135 -5.09 18.79 -21.17
C ASP A 135 -5.08 17.76 -22.30
N LYS A 136 -4.31 17.99 -23.36
CA LYS A 136 -4.11 17.00 -24.44
C LYS A 136 -3.56 15.66 -23.91
N TRP A 137 -2.62 15.71 -22.97
CA TRP A 137 -2.08 14.48 -22.36
C TRP A 137 -3.18 13.74 -21.57
N LYS A 138 -3.99 14.48 -20.79
CA LYS A 138 -5.09 13.93 -19.99
C LYS A 138 -6.17 13.32 -20.88
N ASP A 139 -6.50 13.96 -21.99
CA ASP A 139 -7.47 13.46 -22.97
C ASP A 139 -7.01 12.14 -23.57
N CYS A 140 -5.74 12.04 -24.00
CA CYS A 140 -5.17 10.80 -24.52
C CYS A 140 -5.14 9.68 -23.46
N TYR A 141 -4.78 10.01 -22.21
CA TYR A 141 -4.78 9.08 -21.09
C TYR A 141 -6.19 8.58 -20.76
N ALA A 142 -7.18 9.48 -20.70
CA ALA A 142 -8.59 9.14 -20.43
C ALA A 142 -9.22 8.32 -21.56
N ALA A 143 -8.82 8.57 -22.81
CA ALA A 143 -9.22 7.77 -23.97
C ALA A 143 -8.54 6.39 -24.04
N GLY A 144 -7.59 6.09 -23.13
CA GLY A 144 -6.88 4.83 -23.10
C GLY A 144 -5.86 4.64 -24.23
N ILE A 145 -5.40 5.74 -24.85
CA ILE A 145 -4.38 5.69 -25.91
C ILE A 145 -3.05 5.17 -25.36
N PHE A 146 -2.74 5.50 -24.12
CA PHE A 146 -1.63 4.93 -23.35
C PHE A 146 -2.02 4.83 -21.88
N THR A 147 -1.18 4.13 -21.11
CA THR A 147 -1.26 4.10 -19.64
C THR A 147 0.08 4.52 -19.07
N GLU A 148 0.08 5.21 -17.93
CA GLU A 148 1.30 5.60 -17.23
C GLU A 148 1.40 4.77 -15.94
N PHE A 149 2.46 3.99 -15.84
CA PHE A 149 2.58 2.93 -14.85
C PHE A 149 3.03 3.46 -13.48
N MET A 150 3.87 4.51 -13.49
CA MET A 150 4.62 5.00 -12.33
C MET A 150 3.84 5.99 -11.47
N GLU A 151 2.70 6.47 -11.96
CA GLU A 151 1.83 7.40 -11.26
C GLU A 151 1.12 6.78 -10.04
N GLN A 152 1.00 5.45 -9.94
CA GLN A 152 0.21 4.77 -8.90
C GLN A 152 1.06 3.91 -7.95
N ARG A 153 2.38 3.77 -8.20
CA ARG A 153 3.23 2.84 -7.47
C ARG A 153 4.68 3.32 -7.38
N GLY A 154 5.39 2.78 -6.40
CA GLY A 154 6.83 3.03 -6.25
C GLY A 154 7.60 2.45 -7.44
N PRO A 155 8.77 3.01 -7.78
CA PRO A 155 9.51 2.64 -8.98
C PRO A 155 9.84 1.15 -9.07
N GLY A 156 10.21 0.51 -7.96
CA GLY A 156 10.60 -0.90 -7.98
C GLY A 156 11.67 -1.16 -9.05
N HIS A 157 11.49 -2.24 -9.83
CA HIS A 157 12.27 -2.57 -11.04
C HIS A 157 13.79 -2.49 -10.85
N LYS A 158 14.28 -3.03 -9.73
CA LYS A 158 15.69 -3.07 -9.38
C LYS A 158 16.08 -4.42 -8.82
N PHE A 159 17.30 -4.85 -9.12
CA PHE A 159 17.95 -5.95 -8.42
C PHE A 159 18.72 -5.38 -7.23
N SER A 160 18.42 -5.87 -6.03
CA SER A 160 19.26 -5.63 -4.86
C SER A 160 20.36 -6.67 -4.80
N LYS A 161 21.55 -6.28 -4.34
CA LYS A 161 22.65 -7.22 -4.13
C LYS A 161 22.38 -8.00 -2.84
N TYR A 162 22.20 -9.31 -2.98
CA TYR A 162 22.06 -10.27 -1.88
C TYR A 162 23.20 -11.29 -1.85
N SER A 163 24.26 -11.02 -2.63
CA SER A 163 25.44 -11.86 -2.87
C SER A 163 26.68 -11.27 -2.22
#